data_AF-A0A0K8UMR8-F1
#
_entry.id   AF-A0A0K8UMR8-F1
#
_cell.length_a   1.000
_cell.length_b   1.000
_cell.length_c   1.000
_cell.angle_alpha   90.00
_cell.angle_beta   90.00
_cell.angle_gamma   90.00
#
_symmetry.space_group_name_H-M   'P 1'
#
loop_
_entity.id
_entity.type
_entity.pdbx_description
1 polymer ?
#
loop_
_entity_poly.entity_id
_entity_poly.type
_entity_poly.pdbx_seq_one_letter_code
_entity_poly.pdbx_strand_id
1 'polypeptide(L)'
;MNPVLLNDVVFGLHAMFATAITIIQCFLFERAEQRVSKIASGILTAIAIIVLVTLILAITGVVQWLDFLYYCSYIKLAMIIKYVPQALMNYRRKSTTGWSIGNILLDFTGGLLSMLQMILNAYNYNDWVSIFGSVTKFGMGLFSVLFDVLFILQHYVFYRHSQQLSISTTTNATEVVTDKADEQPHY
;
A
#
# COMPACT_ATOMS: atom_id res chain seq x y z
N MET A 1 4.57 -4.32 -30.54
CA MET A 1 4.47 -4.84 -29.16
C MET A 1 3.12 -4.43 -28.61
N ASN A 2 2.35 -5.34 -28.02
CA ASN A 2 1.14 -4.96 -27.30
C ASN A 2 1.58 -4.16 -26.05
N PRO A 3 1.07 -2.95 -25.81
CA PRO A 3 1.57 -2.10 -24.73
C PRO A 3 1.28 -2.64 -23.31
N VAL A 4 0.43 -3.67 -23.22
CA VAL A 4 0.02 -4.35 -21.98
C VAL A 4 0.09 -5.86 -22.22
N LEU A 5 0.79 -6.57 -21.33
CA LEU A 5 0.92 -8.01 -21.38
C LEU A 5 -0.16 -8.68 -20.52
N LEU A 6 -0.50 -9.94 -20.81
CA LEU A 6 -1.56 -10.65 -20.09
C LEU A 6 -1.28 -10.78 -18.58
N ASN A 7 -0.02 -10.94 -18.21
CA ASN A 7 0.41 -10.95 -16.82
C ASN A 7 0.15 -9.62 -16.11
N ASP A 8 0.26 -8.47 -16.79
CA ASP A 8 -0.09 -7.16 -16.23
C ASP A 8 -1.59 -7.09 -15.88
N VAL A 9 -2.43 -7.69 -16.72
CA VAL A 9 -3.90 -7.77 -16.52
C VAL A 9 -4.25 -8.68 -15.36
N VAL A 10 -3.68 -9.89 -15.32
CA VAL A 10 -3.95 -10.87 -14.23
C VAL A 10 -3.46 -10.34 -12.89
N PHE A 11 -2.28 -9.70 -12.86
CA PHE A 11 -1.76 -9.05 -11.66
C PHE A 11 -2.69 -7.94 -11.17
N GLY A 12 -3.18 -7.08 -12.07
CA GLY A 12 -4.14 -6.02 -11.73
C GLY A 12 -5.46 -6.57 -11.16
N LEU A 13 -6.01 -7.63 -11.75
CA LEU A 13 -7.24 -8.28 -11.27
C LEU A 13 -7.05 -8.89 -9.88
N HIS A 14 -5.93 -9.58 -9.65
CA HIS A 14 -5.62 -10.15 -8.35
C HIS A 14 -5.47 -9.06 -7.27
N ALA A 15 -4.76 -7.97 -7.58
CA ALA A 15 -4.61 -6.84 -6.66
C ALA A 15 -5.95 -6.17 -6.34
N MET A 16 -6.84 -6.03 -7.32
CA MET A 16 -8.20 -5.51 -7.13
C MET A 16 -9.01 -6.41 -6.20
N PHE A 17 -8.95 -7.72 -6.40
CA PHE A 17 -9.63 -8.70 -5.54
C PHE A 17 -9.11 -8.67 -4.10
N ALA A 18 -7.78 -8.68 -3.91
CA ALA A 18 -7.17 -8.55 -2.59
C ALA A 18 -7.59 -7.24 -1.89
N THR A 19 -7.60 -6.12 -2.64
CA THR A 19 -8.06 -4.83 -2.11
C THR A 19 -9.52 -4.88 -1.68
N ALA A 20 -10.40 -5.52 -2.47
CA ALA A 20 -11.81 -5.67 -2.10
C ALA A 20 -11.97 -6.47 -0.79
N ILE A 21 -11.21 -7.54 -0.60
CA ILE A 21 -11.19 -8.30 0.67
C ILE A 21 -10.76 -7.40 1.83
N THR A 22 -9.69 -6.63 1.68
CA THR A 22 -9.21 -5.73 2.75
C THR A 22 -10.23 -4.65 3.11
N ILE A 23 -10.97 -4.13 2.13
CA ILE A 23 -12.07 -3.17 2.37
C ILE A 23 -13.18 -3.84 3.19
N ILE A 24 -13.59 -5.05 2.82
CA ILE A 24 -14.60 -5.81 3.57
C ILE A 24 -14.13 -6.06 5.01
N GLN A 25 -12.88 -6.47 5.19
CA GLN A 25 -12.26 -6.65 6.50
C GLN A 25 -12.29 -5.38 7.34
N CYS A 26 -12.06 -4.20 6.74
CA CYS A 26 -12.16 -2.92 7.43
C CYS A 26 -13.57 -2.60 7.96
N PHE A 27 -14.62 -3.16 7.36
CA PHE A 27 -16.01 -3.00 7.82
C PHE A 27 -16.44 -4.06 8.84
N LEU A 28 -15.88 -5.28 8.76
CA LEU A 28 -16.23 -6.38 9.65
C LEU A 28 -15.42 -6.38 10.96
N PHE A 29 -14.15 -5.97 10.93
CA PHE A 29 -13.31 -5.95 12.12
C PHE A 29 -13.59 -4.73 13.01
N GLU A 30 -13.53 -4.95 14.31
CA GLU A 30 -13.88 -3.95 15.31
C GLU A 30 -12.96 -2.72 15.22
N ARG A 31 -13.58 -1.58 14.92
CA ARG A 31 -12.95 -0.28 15.06
C ARG A 31 -13.09 0.15 16.51
N ALA A 32 -12.00 0.12 17.26
CA ALA A 32 -11.89 0.82 18.54
C ALA A 32 -12.07 2.36 18.33
N GLU A 33 -11.55 3.19 19.22
CA GLU A 33 -11.59 4.67 19.14
C GLU A 33 -10.82 5.31 17.94
N GLN A 34 -10.48 4.51 16.92
CA GLN A 34 -9.78 4.93 15.70
C GLN A 34 -10.68 5.78 14.81
N ARG A 35 -10.50 7.10 14.85
CA ARG A 35 -11.20 8.03 13.95
C ARG A 35 -10.40 8.27 12.68
N VAL A 36 -11.06 8.13 11.53
CA VAL A 36 -10.47 8.48 10.23
C VAL A 36 -10.25 9.99 10.17
N SER A 37 -9.05 10.41 9.76
CA SER A 37 -8.75 11.84 9.56
C SER A 37 -9.70 12.42 8.51
N LYS A 38 -10.47 13.44 8.90
CA LYS A 38 -11.42 14.12 8.01
C LYS A 38 -10.72 14.74 6.79
N ILE A 39 -9.49 15.23 6.97
CA ILE A 39 -8.66 15.79 5.89
C ILE A 39 -8.26 14.68 4.92
N ALA A 40 -7.75 13.55 5.42
CA ALA A 40 -7.36 12.43 4.57
C ALA A 40 -8.57 11.84 3.83
N SER A 41 -9.71 11.75 4.50
CA SER A 41 -10.97 11.31 3.88
C SER A 41 -11.41 12.28 2.77
N GLY A 42 -11.34 13.59 3.01
CA GLY A 42 -11.70 14.60 2.00
C GLY A 42 -10.80 14.53 0.75
N ILE A 43 -9.48 14.38 0.95
CA ILE A 43 -8.52 14.20 -0.16
C ILE A 43 -8.85 12.92 -0.94
N LEU A 44 -9.11 11.81 -0.25
CA LEU A 44 -9.45 10.54 -0.88
C LEU A 44 -10.76 10.66 -1.69
N THR A 45 -11.78 11.31 -1.15
CA THR A 45 -13.05 11.55 -1.85
C THR A 45 -12.84 12.42 -3.09
N ALA A 46 -12.03 13.49 -3.00
CA ALA A 46 -11.73 14.33 -4.16
C ALA A 46 -11.02 13.55 -5.28
N ILE A 47 -10.03 12.72 -4.93
CA ILE A 47 -9.34 11.85 -5.89
C ILE A 47 -10.33 10.86 -6.52
N ALA A 48 -11.20 10.23 -5.72
CA ALA A 48 -12.20 9.30 -6.20
C ALA A 48 -13.18 9.96 -7.19
N ILE A 49 -13.59 11.20 -6.93
CA ILE A 49 -14.43 11.99 -7.85
C ILE A 49 -13.69 12.24 -9.17
N ILE A 50 -12.42 12.64 -9.14
CA ILE A 50 -11.63 12.87 -10.37
C ILE A 50 -11.54 11.58 -11.21
N VAL A 51 -11.27 10.45 -10.57
CA VAL A 51 -11.23 9.13 -11.25
C VAL A 51 -12.60 8.78 -11.84
N LEU A 52 -13.68 8.99 -11.09
CA LEU A 52 -15.03 8.69 -11.56
C LEU A 52 -15.43 9.56 -12.76
N VAL A 53 -15.15 10.86 -12.71
CA VAL A 53 -15.46 11.79 -13.80
C VAL A 53 -14.66 11.42 -15.06
N THR A 54 -13.36 11.18 -14.93
CA THR A 54 -12.51 10.78 -16.06
C THR A 54 -12.89 9.41 -16.63
N LEU A 55 -13.36 8.49 -15.80
CA LEU A 55 -13.91 7.20 -16.24
C LEU A 55 -15.20 7.38 -17.04
N ILE A 56 -16.14 8.19 -16.55
CA ILE A 56 -17.39 8.48 -17.28
C ILE A 56 -17.08 9.11 -18.64
N LEU A 57 -16.14 10.06 -18.71
CA LEU A 57 -15.72 10.68 -19.96
C LEU A 57 -15.07 9.69 -20.94
N ALA A 58 -14.37 8.67 -20.42
CA ALA A 58 -13.83 7.60 -21.25
C ALA A 58 -14.93 6.68 -21.79
N ILE A 59 -15.91 6.32 -20.96
CA ILE A 59 -17.06 5.49 -21.35
C ILE A 59 -17.93 6.19 -22.40
N THR A 60 -18.15 7.50 -22.27
CA THR A 60 -18.91 8.30 -23.24
C THR A 60 -18.12 8.62 -24.51
N GLY A 61 -16.87 8.19 -24.60
CA GLY A 61 -16.02 8.38 -25.79
C GLY A 61 -15.44 9.79 -25.95
N VAL A 62 -15.61 10.66 -24.95
CA VAL A 62 -15.03 12.02 -24.95
C VAL A 62 -13.52 11.97 -24.76
N VAL A 63 -13.04 11.01 -23.97
CA VAL A 63 -11.62 10.79 -23.67
C VAL A 63 -11.23 9.39 -24.15
N GLN A 64 -10.03 9.24 -24.71
CA GLN A 64 -9.54 7.92 -25.09
C GLN A 64 -9.24 7.09 -23.85
N TRP A 65 -9.43 5.77 -23.92
CA TRP A 65 -9.08 4.86 -22.83
C TRP A 65 -7.61 4.99 -22.39
N LEU A 66 -6.72 5.27 -23.33
CA LEU A 66 -5.30 5.49 -23.03
C LEU A 66 -5.06 6.75 -22.19
N ASP A 67 -5.78 7.83 -22.46
CA ASP A 67 -5.69 9.08 -21.70
C ASP A 67 -6.23 8.91 -20.28
N PHE A 68 -7.33 8.16 -20.13
CA PHE A 68 -7.82 7.76 -18.81
C PHE A 68 -6.77 6.98 -18.00
N LEU A 69 -6.08 6.03 -18.64
CA LEU A 69 -4.99 5.29 -18.00
C LEU A 69 -3.81 6.21 -17.64
N TYR A 70 -3.49 7.21 -18.46
CA TYR A 70 -2.49 8.22 -18.11
C TYR A 70 -2.91 9.07 -16.91
N TYR A 71 -4.15 9.55 -16.85
CA TYR A 71 -4.66 10.28 -15.68
C TYR A 71 -4.57 9.43 -14.39
N CYS A 72 -4.95 8.16 -14.46
CA CYS A 72 -4.79 7.23 -13.35
C CYS A 72 -3.31 7.08 -12.94
N SER A 73 -2.39 7.01 -13.91
CA SER A 73 -0.95 6.91 -13.62
C SER A 73 -0.39 8.17 -12.94
N TYR A 74 -0.87 9.36 -13.30
CA TYR A 74 -0.46 10.62 -12.63
C TYR A 74 -0.99 10.70 -11.19
N ILE A 75 -2.21 10.25 -10.94
CA ILE A 75 -2.76 10.16 -9.58
C ILE A 75 -1.92 9.16 -8.75
N LYS A 76 -1.55 8.02 -9.34
CA LYS A 76 -0.68 7.03 -8.70
C LYS A 76 0.69 7.63 -8.34
N LEU A 77 1.26 8.49 -9.18
CA LEU A 77 2.49 9.22 -8.89
C LEU A 77 2.35 10.12 -7.65
N ALA A 78 1.26 10.88 -7.55
CA ALA A 78 1.01 11.78 -6.43
C ALA A 78 0.88 11.02 -5.09
N MET A 79 0.44 9.76 -5.12
CA MET A 79 0.33 8.92 -3.92
C MET A 79 1.67 8.60 -3.26
N ILE A 80 2.81 8.78 -3.93
CA ILE A 80 4.15 8.59 -3.31
C ILE A 80 4.37 9.60 -2.17
N ILE A 81 3.75 10.78 -2.26
CA ILE A 81 3.85 11.85 -1.24
C ILE A 81 3.37 11.35 0.13
N LYS A 82 2.45 10.36 0.18
CA LYS A 82 1.93 9.81 1.44
C LYS A 82 2.96 8.99 2.23
N TYR A 83 3.98 8.46 1.57
CA TYR A 83 5.00 7.64 2.25
C TYR A 83 5.93 8.48 3.13
N VAL A 84 6.15 9.75 2.76
CA VAL A 84 6.97 10.69 3.55
C VAL A 84 6.39 10.99 4.95
N PRO A 85 5.13 11.43 5.10
CA PRO A 85 4.56 11.65 6.42
C PRO A 85 4.47 10.35 7.22
N GLN A 86 4.22 9.20 6.57
CA GLN A 86 4.24 7.91 7.24
C GLN A 86 5.63 7.56 7.80
N ALA A 87 6.68 7.72 7.00
CA ALA A 87 8.06 7.49 7.43
C ALA A 87 8.47 8.44 8.57
N LEU A 88 8.04 9.71 8.50
CA LEU A 88 8.28 10.69 9.56
C LEU A 88 7.50 10.34 10.84
N MET A 89 6.26 9.89 10.73
CA MET A 89 5.47 9.46 11.89
C MET A 89 6.10 8.26 12.59
N ASN A 90 6.55 7.26 11.83
CA ASN A 90 7.30 6.13 12.36
C ASN A 90 8.58 6.60 13.06
N TYR A 91 9.29 7.57 12.46
CA TYR A 91 10.50 8.14 13.05
C TYR A 91 10.23 8.91 14.35
N ARG A 92 9.16 9.71 14.40
CA ARG A 92 8.78 10.49 15.59
C ARG A 92 8.24 9.61 16.71
N ARG A 93 7.47 8.57 16.39
CA ARG A 93 6.91 7.63 17.38
C ARG A 93 7.91 6.59 17.85
N LYS A 94 9.02 6.42 17.12
CA LYS A 94 10.02 5.35 17.36
C LYS A 94 9.38 3.96 17.44
N SER A 95 8.26 3.77 16.75
CA SER A 95 7.46 2.56 16.75
C SER A 95 6.69 2.43 15.44
N THR A 96 6.56 1.19 14.96
CA THR A 96 5.73 0.78 13.82
C THR A 96 4.56 -0.11 14.25
N THR A 97 4.22 -0.12 15.55
CA THR A 97 3.14 -0.96 16.10
C THR A 97 1.77 -0.51 15.60
N GLY A 98 0.89 -1.48 15.27
CA GLY A 98 -0.45 -1.23 14.72
C GLY A 98 -0.50 -1.02 13.20
N TRP A 99 0.62 -1.22 12.49
CA TRP A 99 0.68 -1.17 11.02
C TRP A 99 1.01 -2.55 10.43
N SER A 100 0.28 -2.96 9.39
CA SER A 100 0.44 -4.28 8.76
C SER A 100 1.71 -4.32 7.90
N ILE A 101 2.82 -4.79 8.49
CA ILE A 101 4.10 -4.97 7.78
C ILE A 101 3.99 -5.95 6.60
N GLY A 102 3.10 -6.94 6.71
CA GLY A 102 2.87 -7.95 5.67
C GLY A 102 2.45 -7.32 4.34
N ASN A 103 1.69 -6.22 4.37
CA ASN A 103 1.30 -5.53 3.15
C ASN A 103 2.50 -4.88 2.43
N ILE A 104 3.44 -4.32 3.19
CA ILE A 104 4.67 -3.73 2.65
C ILE A 104 5.59 -4.81 2.10
N LEU A 105 5.67 -5.97 2.75
CA LEU A 105 6.46 -7.10 2.24
C LEU A 105 5.89 -7.64 0.92
N LEU A 106 4.55 -7.68 0.80
CA LEU A 106 3.88 -8.07 -0.43
C LEU A 106 4.09 -7.02 -1.53
N ASP A 107 3.96 -5.73 -1.21
CA ASP A 107 4.22 -4.63 -2.15
C ASP A 107 5.68 -4.64 -2.63
N PHE A 108 6.64 -4.82 -1.72
CA PHE A 108 8.06 -4.95 -2.03
C PHE A 108 8.34 -6.14 -2.96
N THR A 109 7.80 -7.31 -2.61
CA THR A 109 8.01 -8.54 -3.40
C THR A 109 7.39 -8.40 -4.79
N GLY A 110 6.16 -7.88 -4.88
CA GLY A 110 5.49 -7.62 -6.14
C GLY A 110 6.22 -6.59 -7.00
N GLY A 111 6.70 -5.50 -6.39
CA GLY A 111 7.49 -4.47 -7.05
C GLY A 111 8.83 -5.00 -7.58
N LEU A 112 9.55 -5.77 -6.77
CA LEU A 112 10.81 -6.39 -7.15
C LEU A 112 10.65 -7.39 -8.30
N LEU A 113 9.66 -8.30 -8.21
CA LEU A 113 9.37 -9.27 -9.27
C LEU A 113 8.94 -8.57 -10.57
N SER A 114 8.16 -7.50 -10.48
CA SER A 114 7.75 -6.70 -11.65
C SER A 114 8.95 -6.02 -12.33
N MET A 115 9.87 -5.45 -11.55
CA MET A 115 11.11 -4.86 -12.09
C MET A 115 12.00 -5.92 -12.74
N LEU A 116 12.16 -7.09 -12.12
CA LEU A 116 12.91 -8.21 -12.70
C LEU A 116 12.30 -8.67 -14.03
N GLN A 117 10.97 -8.76 -14.10
CA GLN A 117 10.26 -9.09 -15.33
C GLN A 117 10.51 -8.05 -16.44
N MET A 118 10.48 -6.75 -16.11
CA MET A 118 10.80 -5.69 -17.07
C MET A 118 12.23 -5.82 -17.61
N ILE A 119 13.20 -6.08 -16.73
CA ILE A 119 14.62 -6.26 -17.11
C ILE A 119 14.79 -7.49 -18.02
N LEU A 120 14.16 -8.62 -17.66
CA LEU A 120 14.18 -9.84 -18.48
C LEU A 120 13.56 -9.62 -19.87
N ASN A 121 12.46 -8.87 -19.95
CA ASN A 121 11.84 -8.54 -21.23
C ASN A 121 12.72 -7.64 -22.09
N ALA A 122 13.34 -6.60 -21.52
CA ALA A 122 14.25 -5.75 -22.28
C ALA A 122 15.49 -6.50 -22.75
N TYR A 123 16.01 -7.42 -21.93
CA TYR A 123 17.09 -8.31 -22.33
C TYR A 123 16.68 -9.20 -23.52
N ASN A 124 15.52 -9.85 -23.44
CA ASN A 124 15.05 -10.76 -24.49
C ASN A 124 14.70 -10.06 -25.81
N TYR A 125 14.13 -8.85 -25.77
CA TYR A 125 13.71 -8.11 -26.96
C TYR A 125 14.72 -7.04 -27.40
N ASN A 126 15.90 -6.96 -26.76
CA ASN A 126 16.90 -5.90 -26.96
C ASN A 126 16.33 -4.47 -26.88
N ASP A 127 15.23 -4.28 -26.15
CA ASP A 127 14.51 -3.02 -26.02
C ASP A 127 14.81 -2.33 -24.68
N TRP A 128 16.08 -2.00 -24.49
CA TRP A 128 16.56 -1.24 -23.34
C TRP A 128 16.05 0.20 -23.35
N VAL A 129 15.77 0.73 -24.54
CA VAL A 129 15.27 2.09 -24.73
C VAL A 129 13.85 2.24 -24.18
N SER A 130 13.00 1.21 -24.20
CA SER A 130 11.69 1.29 -23.53
C SER A 130 11.77 1.35 -22.00
N ILE A 131 12.80 0.73 -21.38
CA ILE A 131 13.04 0.82 -19.93
C ILE A 131 13.49 2.25 -19.55
N PHE A 132 14.50 2.77 -20.25
CA PHE A 132 15.08 4.08 -19.92
C PHE A 132 14.31 5.26 -20.53
N GLY A 133 13.59 5.05 -21.63
CA GLY A 133 12.77 6.06 -22.31
C GLY A 133 11.46 6.35 -21.57
N SER A 134 11.01 5.42 -20.73
CA SER A 134 9.96 5.66 -19.74
C SER A 134 10.55 5.73 -18.33
N VAL A 135 11.46 6.70 -18.10
CA VAL A 135 12.03 7.01 -16.76
C VAL A 135 10.95 7.03 -15.68
N THR A 136 9.74 7.48 -16.03
CA THR A 136 8.58 7.47 -15.16
C THR A 136 8.15 6.06 -14.74
N LYS A 137 8.07 5.05 -15.63
CA LYS A 137 7.65 3.68 -15.27
C LYS A 137 8.68 2.96 -14.41
N PHE A 138 9.94 2.92 -14.84
CA PHE A 138 11.00 2.24 -14.08
C PHE A 138 11.32 2.99 -12.78
N GLY A 139 11.43 4.32 -12.86
CA GLY A 139 11.68 5.17 -11.69
C GLY A 139 10.56 5.08 -10.65
N MET A 140 9.29 5.02 -11.07
CA MET A 140 8.17 4.79 -10.14
C MET A 140 8.30 3.47 -9.37
N GLY A 141 8.60 2.38 -10.08
CA GLY A 141 8.80 1.07 -9.46
C GLY A 141 9.95 1.11 -8.45
N LEU A 142 11.07 1.71 -8.85
CA LEU A 142 12.25 1.85 -8.00
C LEU A 142 11.97 2.70 -6.75
N PHE A 143 11.34 3.86 -6.89
CA PHE A 143 10.98 4.71 -5.74
C PHE A 143 10.04 4.00 -4.77
N SER A 144 9.06 3.24 -5.27
CA SER A 144 8.18 2.44 -4.41
C SER A 144 8.97 1.41 -3.60
N VAL A 145 9.81 0.61 -4.27
CA VAL A 145 10.64 -0.42 -3.63
C VAL A 145 11.59 0.18 -2.59
N LEU A 146 12.15 1.37 -2.86
CA LEU A 146 13.02 2.08 -1.89
C LEU A 146 12.26 2.47 -0.62
N PHE A 147 11.04 3.00 -0.74
CA PHE A 147 10.22 3.31 0.43
C PHE A 147 9.83 2.05 1.19
N ASP A 148 9.53 0.96 0.50
CA ASP A 148 9.23 -0.32 1.16
C ASP A 148 10.44 -0.83 1.96
N VAL A 149 11.66 -0.75 1.40
CA VAL A 149 12.89 -1.06 2.14
C VAL A 149 13.07 -0.17 3.36
N LEU A 150 12.83 1.14 3.24
CA LEU A 150 12.88 2.06 4.39
C LEU A 150 11.93 1.63 5.50
N PHE A 151 10.71 1.21 5.14
CA PHE A 151 9.72 0.74 6.10
C PHE A 151 10.08 -0.61 6.74
N ILE A 152 10.64 -1.53 5.97
CA ILE A 152 11.17 -2.82 6.47
C ILE A 152 12.31 -2.57 7.46
N LEU A 153 13.24 -1.65 7.14
CA LEU A 153 14.34 -1.27 8.04
C LEU A 153 13.82 -0.60 9.32
N GLN A 154 12.85 0.30 9.21
CA GLN A 154 12.19 0.90 10.38
C GLN A 154 11.56 -0.18 11.27
N HIS A 155 10.86 -1.14 10.68
CA HIS A 155 10.12 -2.15 11.42
C HIS A 155 11.03 -3.20 12.08
N TYR A 156 11.95 -3.80 11.33
CA TYR A 156 12.74 -4.94 11.81
C TYR A 156 14.07 -4.58 12.45
N VAL A 157 14.67 -3.45 12.05
CA VAL A 157 16.00 -3.03 12.55
C VAL A 157 15.86 -1.96 13.62
N PHE A 158 15.23 -0.83 13.30
CA PHE A 158 15.29 0.35 14.18
C PHE A 158 14.29 0.30 15.35
N TYR A 159 13.09 -0.24 15.16
CA TYR A 159 12.03 -0.19 16.18
C TYR A 159 11.63 -1.55 16.75
N ARG A 160 12.46 -2.57 16.54
CA ARG A 160 12.23 -3.93 17.06
C ARG A 160 11.99 -3.96 18.58
N HIS A 161 12.74 -3.16 19.34
CA HIS A 161 12.63 -3.15 20.80
C HIS A 161 11.34 -2.49 21.30
N SER A 162 10.88 -1.42 20.65
CA SER A 162 9.60 -0.79 20.93
C SER A 162 8.42 -1.74 20.70
N GLN A 163 8.53 -2.64 19.72
CA GLN A 163 7.52 -3.68 19.48
C GLN A 163 7.47 -4.71 20.62
N GLN A 164 8.63 -5.19 21.09
CA GLN A 164 8.70 -6.12 22.21
C GLN A 164 8.05 -5.54 23.47
N LEU A 165 8.36 -4.28 23.79
CA LEU A 165 7.76 -3.59 24.94
C LEU A 165 6.24 -3.47 24.82
N SER A 166 5.73 -3.16 23.63
CA SER A 166 4.28 -3.09 23.40
C SER A 166 3.59 -4.44 23.59
N ILE A 167 4.19 -5.53 23.07
CA ILE A 167 3.65 -6.89 23.19
C ILE A 167 3.63 -7.31 24.66
N SER A 168 4.75 -7.12 25.38
CA SER A 168 4.81 -7.44 26.82
C SER A 168 3.80 -6.64 27.64
N THR A 169 3.58 -5.36 27.32
CA THR A 169 2.57 -4.54 28.00
C THR A 169 1.15 -5.07 27.75
N THR A 170 0.85 -5.48 26.52
CA THR A 170 -0.45 -6.07 26.17
C THR A 170 -0.65 -7.43 26.84
N THR A 171 0.34 -8.32 26.81
CA THR A 171 0.27 -9.63 27.46
C THR A 171 0.04 -9.50 28.96
N ASN A 172 0.80 -8.65 29.64
CA ASN A 172 0.63 -8.40 31.07
C ASN A 172 -0.76 -7.81 31.39
N ALA A 173 -1.27 -6.90 30.54
CA ALA A 173 -2.60 -6.34 30.73
C ALA A 173 -3.71 -7.39 30.52
N THR A 174 -3.56 -8.28 29.54
CA THR A 174 -4.51 -9.38 29.33
C THR A 174 -4.49 -10.36 30.49
N GLU A 175 -3.31 -10.74 30.98
CA GLU A 175 -3.14 -11.63 32.15
C GLU A 175 -3.84 -11.06 33.40
N VAL A 176 -3.64 -9.78 33.71
CA VAL A 176 -4.29 -9.10 34.85
C VAL A 176 -5.82 -9.05 34.70
N VAL A 177 -6.35 -8.93 33.47
CA VAL A 177 -7.79 -8.94 33.23
C VAL A 177 -8.37 -10.35 33.39
N THR A 178 -7.67 -11.38 32.92
CA THR A 178 -8.09 -12.79 33.14
C THR A 178 -8.04 -13.17 34.62
N ASP A 179 -7.03 -12.74 35.37
CA ASP A 179 -6.90 -13.02 36.81
C ASP A 179 -8.07 -12.39 37.61
N LYS A 180 -8.45 -11.15 37.25
CA LYS A 180 -9.63 -10.47 37.83
C LYS A 180 -10.97 -11.05 37.40
N ALA A 181 -11.03 -11.74 36.26
CA ALA A 181 -12.25 -12.42 35.80
C ALA A 181 -12.47 -13.75 36.53
N ASP A 182 -11.41 -14.43 36.92
CA ASP A 182 -11.45 -15.70 37.68
C ASP A 182 -11.73 -15.49 39.19
N GLU A 183 -11.44 -14.29 39.72
CA GLU A 183 -11.76 -13.88 41.10
C GLU A 183 -13.23 -13.46 41.33
N GLN A 184 -14.06 -13.36 40.29
CA GLN A 184 -15.49 -13.04 40.44
C GLN A 184 -16.25 -14.30 40.94
N PRO A 185 -16.86 -14.29 42.14
CA PRO A 185 -17.56 -15.46 42.64
C PRO A 185 -18.79 -15.75 41.78
N HIS A 186 -18.83 -16.94 41.18
CA HIS A 186 -20.02 -17.50 40.56
C HIS A 186 -21.11 -17.64 41.64
N TYR A 187 -22.11 -16.75 41.61
CA TYR A 187 -23.33 -16.83 42.42
C TYR A 187 -24.47 -17.46 41.61
#